data_AF-A0A4U1YP40-F1
#
_entry.id   AF-A0A4U1YP40-F1
#
_cell.length_a   1.000
_cell.length_b   1.000
_cell.length_c   1.000
_cell.angle_alpha   90.00
_cell.angle_beta   90.00
_cell.angle_gamma   90.00
#
_symmetry.space_group_name_H-M   'P 1'
#
loop_
_entity.id
_entity.type
_entity.pdbx_description
1 polymer ?
#
loop_
_entity_poly.entity_id
_entity_poly.type
_entity_poly.pdbx_seq_one_letter_code
_entity_poly.pdbx_strand_id
1 'polypeptide(L)'
;MKNQKDYEAGWTKSTINPKTGKKVSGGAARNMHVAYQNGLEAMRGDAFLNGVAYVQPLLDSYQAHLDKSTQQLEKSQALNTSLFNQLQEEKNKSRK
;
A
#
# COMPACT_ATOMS: atom_id res chain seq x y z
N MET A 1 -27.54 -17.29 -1.79
CA MET A 1 -27.42 -15.92 -2.33
C MET A 1 -26.12 -15.84 -3.13
N LYS A 2 -26.10 -15.31 -4.36
CA LYS A 2 -24.90 -15.42 -5.23
C LYS A 2 -23.70 -14.57 -4.80
N ASN A 3 -23.90 -13.58 -3.92
CA ASN A 3 -22.82 -12.75 -3.37
C ASN A 3 -23.11 -12.46 -1.88
N GLN A 4 -22.53 -13.27 -0.99
CA GLN A 4 -22.74 -13.16 0.45
C GLN A 4 -22.18 -11.85 1.03
N LYS A 5 -21.00 -11.42 0.55
CA LYS A 5 -20.37 -10.15 0.94
C LYS A 5 -21.25 -8.94 0.64
N ASP A 6 -21.88 -8.88 -0.54
CA ASP A 6 -22.79 -7.79 -0.90
C ASP A 6 -24.06 -7.77 -0.02
N TYR A 7 -24.49 -8.93 0.49
CA TYR A 7 -25.63 -9.01 1.40
C TYR A 7 -25.28 -8.52 2.80
N GLU A 8 -24.13 -8.94 3.33
CA GLU A 8 -23.61 -8.50 4.63
C GLU A 8 -23.37 -6.99 4.65
N ALA A 9 -22.78 -6.45 3.58
CA ALA A 9 -22.60 -5.02 3.37
C ALA A 9 -23.90 -4.25 3.07
N GLY A 10 -25.05 -4.93 3.00
CA GLY A 10 -26.37 -4.32 2.86
C GLY A 10 -26.78 -3.97 1.42
N TRP A 11 -25.91 -4.15 0.43
CA TRP A 11 -26.14 -3.76 -0.97
C TRP A 11 -27.27 -4.52 -1.65
N THR A 12 -27.55 -5.74 -1.21
CA THR A 12 -28.61 -6.60 -1.78
C THR A 12 -29.80 -6.77 -0.85
N LYS A 13 -29.79 -6.12 0.34
CA LYS A 13 -30.93 -6.11 1.27
C LYS A 13 -32.12 -5.39 0.65
N SER A 14 -33.31 -5.70 1.14
CA SER A 14 -34.50 -5.06 0.61
C SER A 14 -34.57 -3.60 1.04
N THR A 15 -34.82 -2.70 0.08
CA THR A 15 -34.90 -1.25 0.27
C THR A 15 -35.98 -0.67 -0.63
N ILE A 16 -36.33 0.60 -0.45
CA ILE A 16 -37.29 1.30 -1.29
C ILE A 16 -36.54 2.13 -2.33
N ASN A 17 -36.90 1.98 -3.60
CA ASN A 17 -36.37 2.83 -4.66
C ASN A 17 -37.00 4.22 -4.58
N PRO A 18 -36.23 5.29 -4.31
CA PRO A 18 -36.81 6.61 -4.09
C PRO A 18 -37.36 7.27 -5.36
N LYS A 19 -37.01 6.77 -6.56
CA LYS A 19 -37.60 7.24 -7.82
C LYS A 19 -38.98 6.66 -8.12
N THR A 20 -39.23 5.42 -7.68
CA THR A 20 -40.46 4.69 -8.05
C THR A 20 -41.35 4.36 -6.86
N GLY A 21 -40.87 4.57 -5.63
CA GLY A 21 -41.54 4.18 -4.39
C GLY A 21 -41.67 2.67 -4.19
N LYS A 22 -41.13 1.85 -5.10
CA LYS A 22 -41.28 0.39 -5.07
C LYS A 22 -40.16 -0.26 -4.25
N LYS A 23 -40.53 -1.33 -3.54
CA LYS A 23 -39.57 -2.18 -2.83
C LYS A 23 -38.71 -2.95 -3.84
N VAL A 24 -37.39 -2.88 -3.68
CA VAL A 24 -36.38 -3.59 -4.47
C VAL A 24 -35.50 -4.45 -3.56
N SER A 25 -34.90 -5.50 -4.10
CA SER A 25 -34.00 -6.42 -3.38
C SER A 25 -33.02 -7.09 -4.35
N GLY A 26 -31.99 -7.77 -3.81
CA GLY A 26 -31.06 -8.56 -4.62
C GLY A 26 -30.25 -7.69 -5.59
N GLY A 27 -30.12 -8.14 -6.84
CA GLY A 27 -29.37 -7.41 -7.88
C GLY A 27 -29.97 -6.04 -8.22
N ALA A 28 -31.30 -5.88 -8.10
CA ALA A 28 -31.95 -4.59 -8.34
C ALA A 28 -31.60 -3.55 -7.27
N ALA A 29 -31.54 -3.96 -5.99
CA ALA A 29 -31.07 -3.10 -4.90
C ALA A 29 -29.58 -2.75 -5.08
N ARG A 30 -28.75 -3.71 -5.50
CA ARG A 30 -27.33 -3.46 -5.77
C ARG A 30 -27.12 -2.43 -6.88
N ASN A 31 -27.79 -2.62 -8.03
CA ASN A 31 -27.69 -1.69 -9.16
C ASN A 31 -28.18 -0.29 -8.78
N MET A 32 -29.23 -0.23 -7.95
CA MET A 32 -29.72 1.02 -7.40
C MET A 32 -28.66 1.69 -6.51
N HIS A 33 -28.05 0.97 -5.57
CA HIS A 33 -26.98 1.49 -4.72
C HIS A 33 -25.80 2.03 -5.54
N VAL A 34 -25.35 1.28 -6.55
CA VAL A 34 -24.30 1.73 -7.48
C VAL A 34 -24.71 3.02 -8.19
N ALA A 35 -25.95 3.10 -8.67
CA ALA A 35 -26.44 4.29 -9.38
C ALA A 35 -26.56 5.54 -8.46
N TYR A 36 -26.89 5.37 -7.18
CA TYR A 36 -27.01 6.49 -6.23
C TYR A 36 -25.67 6.93 -5.61
N GLN A 37 -24.70 6.02 -5.47
CA GLN A 37 -23.38 6.32 -4.91
C GLN A 37 -22.37 6.79 -5.97
N ASN A 38 -22.81 7.57 -6.97
CA ASN A 38 -21.97 8.07 -8.07
C ASN A 38 -21.32 6.99 -8.98
N GLY A 39 -21.87 5.77 -9.02
CA GLY A 39 -21.48 4.76 -10.00
C GLY A 39 -20.07 4.19 -9.81
N LEU A 40 -19.51 3.70 -10.92
CA LEU A 40 -18.19 3.07 -11.06
C LEU A 40 -17.04 3.85 -10.38
N GLU A 41 -17.18 5.17 -10.22
CA GLU A 41 -16.20 6.04 -9.56
C GLU A 41 -16.00 5.69 -8.09
N ALA A 42 -17.09 5.45 -7.33
CA ALA A 42 -16.97 5.06 -5.93
C ALA A 42 -16.35 3.66 -5.77
N MET A 43 -16.74 2.71 -6.63
CA MET A 43 -16.11 1.37 -6.65
C MET A 43 -14.64 1.42 -7.10
N ARG A 44 -14.28 2.32 -8.01
CA ARG A 44 -12.88 2.53 -8.43
C ARG A 44 -12.04 3.13 -7.31
N GLY A 45 -12.57 4.12 -6.59
CA GLY A 45 -11.90 4.71 -5.43
C GLY A 45 -11.63 3.67 -4.34
N ASP A 46 -12.63 2.85 -4.03
CA ASP A 46 -12.51 1.80 -3.01
C ASP A 46 -11.56 0.68 -3.47
N ALA A 47 -11.62 0.27 -4.74
CA ALA A 47 -10.67 -0.69 -5.31
C ALA A 47 -9.23 -0.15 -5.35
N PHE A 48 -9.05 1.14 -5.62
CA PHE A 48 -7.74 1.80 -5.63
C PHE A 48 -7.14 1.85 -4.22
N LEU A 49 -7.93 2.27 -3.21
CA LEU A 49 -7.47 2.30 -1.82
C LEU A 49 -7.09 0.90 -1.31
N ASN A 50 -7.90 -0.11 -1.64
CA ASN A 50 -7.58 -1.51 -1.30
C ASN A 50 -6.33 -2.01 -2.04
N GLY A 51 -6.13 -1.62 -3.30
CA GLY A 51 -4.94 -1.96 -4.08
C GLY A 51 -3.67 -1.33 -3.51
N VAL A 52 -3.71 -0.05 -3.12
CA VAL A 52 -2.59 0.63 -2.47
C VAL A 52 -2.29 -0.02 -1.10
N ALA A 53 -3.32 -0.28 -0.29
CA ALA A 53 -3.16 -0.92 1.01
C ALA A 53 -2.56 -2.35 0.91
N TYR A 54 -2.84 -3.07 -0.19
CA TYR A 54 -2.25 -4.38 -0.45
C TYR A 54 -0.76 -4.31 -0.78
N VAL A 55 -0.32 -3.29 -1.53
CA VAL A 55 1.07 -3.14 -1.98
C VAL A 55 1.93 -2.39 -0.95
N GLN A 56 1.32 -1.58 -0.07
CA GLN A 56 2.03 -0.77 0.92
C GLN A 56 3.04 -1.56 1.79
N PRO A 57 2.71 -2.73 2.37
CA PRO A 57 3.66 -3.47 3.20
C PRO A 57 4.91 -3.93 2.42
N LEU A 58 4.74 -4.24 1.14
CA LEU A 58 5.84 -4.60 0.27
C LEU A 58 6.76 -3.40 0.07
N LEU A 59 6.21 -2.23 -0.24
CA LEU A 59 6.96 -0.98 -0.39
C LEU A 59 7.71 -0.60 0.89
N ASP A 60 7.06 -0.72 2.04
CA ASP A 60 7.67 -0.45 3.35
C ASP A 60 8.85 -1.39 3.61
N SER A 61 8.73 -2.67 3.27
CA SER A 61 9.83 -3.63 3.41
C SER A 61 11.01 -3.30 2.48
N TYR A 62 10.75 -2.90 1.24
CA TYR A 62 11.78 -2.49 0.30
C TYR A 62 12.53 -1.25 0.80
N GLN A 63 11.81 -0.26 1.31
CA GLN A 63 12.42 0.93 1.89
C GLN A 63 13.33 0.58 3.07
N ALA A 64 12.88 -0.28 3.99
CA ALA A 64 13.69 -0.73 5.12
C ALA A 64 14.97 -1.48 4.68
N HIS A 65 14.89 -2.29 3.62
CA HIS A 65 16.06 -2.96 3.05
C HIS A 65 17.06 -1.97 2.44
N LEU A 66 16.58 -0.96 1.73
CA LEU A 66 17.41 0.09 1.16
C LEU A 66 18.10 0.90 2.26
N ASP A 67 17.37 1.32 3.29
CA ASP A 67 17.94 2.09 4.41
C ASP A 67 19.05 1.32 5.12
N LYS A 68 18.84 0.03 5.38
CA LYS A 68 19.85 -0.83 6.00
C LYS A 68 21.08 -1.01 5.13
N SER A 69 20.89 -1.16 3.81
CA SER A 69 22.00 -1.29 2.86
C SER A 69 22.84 -0.01 2.79
N THR A 70 22.19 1.15 2.72
CA THR A 70 22.85 2.45 2.71
C THR A 70 23.69 2.67 3.96
N GLN A 71 23.15 2.38 5.15
CA GLN A 71 23.91 2.49 6.40
C GLN A 71 25.13 1.55 6.45
N GLN A 72 25.03 0.35 5.87
CA GLN A 72 26.16 -0.58 5.82
C GLN A 72 27.24 -0.09 4.85
N LEU A 73 26.84 0.46 3.70
CA LEU A 73 27.76 1.07 2.74
C LEU A 73 28.51 2.25 3.35
N GLU A 74 27.81 3.15 4.03
CA GLU A 74 28.43 4.30 4.72
C GLU A 74 29.45 3.85 5.76
N LYS A 75 29.10 2.87 6.59
CA LYS A 75 30.03 2.29 7.58
C LYS A 75 31.25 1.65 6.93
N SER A 76 31.06 0.92 5.84
CA SER A 76 32.16 0.27 5.11
C SER A 76 33.10 1.30 4.48
N GLN A 77 32.56 2.37 3.90
CA GLN A 77 33.37 3.46 3.36
C GLN A 77 34.17 4.17 4.45
N ALA A 78 33.54 4.48 5.59
CA ALA A 78 34.23 5.10 6.72
C ALA A 78 35.37 4.23 7.26
N LEU A 79 35.15 2.92 7.38
CA LEU A 79 36.19 1.95 7.77
C LEU A 79 37.35 1.92 6.77
N ASN A 80 37.05 1.87 5.47
CA ASN A 80 38.08 1.86 4.43
C ASN A 80 38.92 3.13 4.45
N THR A 81 38.30 4.31 4.61
CA THR A 81 39.04 5.58 4.73
C THR A 81 39.91 5.60 5.99
N SER A 82 39.40 5.13 7.12
CA SER A 82 40.17 5.04 8.37
C SER A 82 41.37 4.11 8.24
N LEU A 83 41.19 2.92 7.65
CA LEU A 83 42.27 1.96 7.42
C LEU A 83 43.33 2.52 6.48
N PHE A 84 42.90 3.18 5.40
CA PHE A 84 43.82 3.83 4.47
C PHE A 84 44.68 4.89 5.16
N ASN A 85 44.08 5.73 6.01
CA ASN A 85 44.80 6.76 6.75
C ASN A 85 45.81 6.14 7.74
N GLN A 86 45.42 5.10 8.47
CA GLN A 86 46.32 4.37 9.37
C GLN A 86 47.53 3.78 8.63
N LEU A 87 47.31 3.16 7.46
CA LEU A 87 48.38 2.61 6.64
C LEU A 87 49.37 3.70 6.17
N GLN A 88 48.89 4.89 5.83
CA GLN A 88 49.75 6.01 5.47
C GLN A 88 50.57 6.53 6.66
N GLU A 89 49.96 6.61 7.85
CA GLU A 89 50.66 6.99 9.07
C GLU A 89 51.76 5.99 9.45
N GLU A 90 51.47 4.69 9.40
CA GLU A 90 52.47 3.65 9.67
C GLU A 90 53.62 3.68 8.67
N LYS A 91 53.31 3.84 7.38
CA LYS A 91 54.33 3.98 6.32
C LYS A 91 55.23 5.20 6.56
N ASN A 92 54.68 6.30 7.05
CA ASN A 92 55.45 7.51 7.35
C ASN A 92 56.29 7.38 8.63
N LYS A 93 55.81 6.62 9.64
CA LYS A 93 56.59 6.29 10.84
C LYS A 93 57.76 5.37 10.54
N SER A 94 57.58 4.37 9.67
CA SER A 94 58.64 3.43 9.26
C SER A 94 59.76 4.06 8.42
N ARG A 95 59.57 5.29 7.92
CA ARG A 95 60.55 6.02 7.09
C ARG A 95 61.42 7.02 7.87
N LYS A 96 61.13 7.22 9.16
CA LYS A 96 61.94 8.04 10.08
C LYS A 96 62.78 7.12 10.96
#